data_AF-A0A833PG62-F1
#
_entry.id   AF-A0A833PG62-F1
#
_cell.length_a   1.000
_cell.length_b   1.000
_cell.length_c   1.000
_cell.angle_alpha   90.00
_cell.angle_beta   90.00
_cell.angle_gamma   90.00
#
_symmetry.space_group_name_H-M   'P 1'
#
loop_
_entity.id
_entity.type
_entity.pdbx_description
1 polymer ?
#
loop_
_entity_poly.entity_id
_entity_poly.type
_entity_poly.pdbx_seq_one_letter_code
_entity_poly.pdbx_strand_id
1 'polypeptide(L)'
;MTAHLSSSLFAPKFQPIEKILQSRWLILLLAVNFLVGLGSTPLFDLDEGAFSSATMEMLIRGDFITTYMGGELRFEPYRVFRRDFYLS
;
A
#
# COMPACT_ATOMS: atom_id res chain seq x y z
N MET A 1 20.01 33.92 -48.43
CA MET A 1 20.25 34.50 -47.09
C MET A 1 19.03 34.20 -46.23
N THR A 2 18.93 32.97 -45.74
CA THR A 2 17.75 32.45 -45.01
C THR A 2 17.98 32.61 -43.52
N ALA A 3 17.19 33.46 -42.88
CA ALA A 3 17.24 33.66 -41.44
C ALA A 3 16.80 32.38 -40.72
N HIS A 4 17.74 31.69 -40.08
CA HIS A 4 17.45 30.67 -39.09
C HIS A 4 16.81 31.34 -37.88
N LEU A 5 15.47 31.43 -37.88
CA LEU A 5 14.71 31.90 -36.72
C LEU A 5 14.86 30.85 -35.61
N SER A 6 15.64 31.22 -34.60
CA SER A 6 15.80 30.45 -33.36
C SER A 6 14.43 30.25 -32.73
N SER A 7 13.99 29.00 -32.65
CA SER A 7 12.76 28.53 -31.99
C SER A 7 12.71 28.78 -30.47
N SER A 8 13.67 29.53 -29.92
CA SER A 8 13.81 29.82 -28.50
C SER A 8 12.87 30.93 -27.99
N LEU A 9 12.20 31.66 -28.87
CA LEU A 9 11.33 32.79 -28.52
C LEU A 9 9.94 32.37 -27.97
N PHE A 10 9.59 31.08 -28.05
CA PHE A 10 8.26 30.58 -27.68
C PHE A 10 8.30 29.35 -26.76
N ALA A 11 9.32 29.23 -25.91
CA ALA A 11 9.28 28.27 -24.82
C ALA A 11 8.56 28.91 -23.62
N PRO A 12 7.36 28.44 -23.22
CA PRO A 12 6.70 28.99 -22.06
C PRO A 12 7.55 28.70 -20.83
N LYS A 13 7.99 29.75 -20.12
CA LYS A 13 8.76 29.65 -18.87
C LYS A 13 7.86 29.21 -17.70
N PHE A 14 7.17 28.09 -17.81
CA PHE A 14 6.55 27.43 -16.66
C PHE A 14 7.63 26.69 -15.87
N GLN A 15 8.52 27.43 -15.21
CA GLN A 15 9.57 26.83 -14.37
C GLN A 15 9.17 26.38 -12.95
N PRO A 16 8.11 26.89 -12.28
CA PRO A 16 7.91 26.61 -10.86
C PRO A 16 7.34 25.20 -10.60
N ILE A 17 6.38 24.75 -11.39
CA ILE A 17 5.74 23.43 -11.23
C ILE A 17 6.72 22.31 -11.56
N GLU A 18 7.48 22.44 -12.65
CA GLU A 18 8.51 21.47 -13.06
C GLU A 18 9.57 21.26 -11.96
N LYS A 19 10.00 22.34 -11.29
CA LYS A 19 10.93 22.27 -10.15
C LYS A 19 10.35 21.57 -8.93
N ILE A 20 9.05 21.73 -8.69
CA ILE A 20 8.34 21.03 -7.61
C ILE A 20 8.21 19.54 -7.94
N LEU A 21 7.87 19.20 -9.18
CA LEU A 21 7.81 17.81 -9.67
C LEU A 21 9.19 17.11 -9.61
N GLN A 22 10.27 17.84 -9.88
CA GLN A 22 11.65 17.33 -9.79
C GLN A 22 12.22 17.38 -8.35
N SER A 23 11.47 17.93 -7.40
CA SER A 23 11.93 18.07 -6.02
C SER A 23 11.93 16.74 -5.29
N ARG A 24 13.07 16.39 -4.67
CA ARG A 24 13.17 15.22 -3.78
C ARG A 24 12.22 15.29 -2.59
N TRP A 25 11.82 16.51 -2.20
CA TRP A 25 10.83 16.72 -1.14
C TRP A 25 9.44 16.21 -1.51
N LEU A 26 9.08 16.20 -2.79
CA LEU A 26 7.80 15.67 -3.23
C LEU A 26 7.70 14.17 -2.93
N ILE A 27 8.78 13.42 -3.16
CA ILE A 27 8.86 11.99 -2.85
C ILE A 27 8.69 11.76 -1.34
N LEU A 28 9.37 12.57 -0.51
CA LEU A 28 9.25 12.47 0.94
C LEU A 28 7.82 12.75 1.42
N LEU A 29 7.20 13.82 0.92
CA LEU A 29 5.83 14.17 1.28
C LEU A 29 4.83 13.10 0.85
N LEU A 30 5.02 12.53 -0.35
CA LEU A 30 4.18 11.44 -0.84
C LEU A 30 4.34 10.18 0.02
N ALA A 31 5.57 9.82 0.37
CA ALA A 31 5.87 8.68 1.23
C ALA A 31 5.28 8.87 2.63
N VAL A 32 5.46 10.05 3.23
CA VAL A 32 4.88 10.36 4.56
C VAL A 32 3.36 10.30 4.51
N ASN A 33 2.72 10.91 3.50
CA ASN A 33 1.26 10.87 3.38
C ASN A 33 0.74 9.44 3.18
N PHE A 34 1.41 8.64 2.36
CA PHE A 34 1.08 7.23 2.16
C PHE A 34 1.20 6.43 3.47
N LEU A 35 2.31 6.57 4.18
CA LEU A 35 2.59 5.82 5.41
C LEU A 35 1.66 6.23 6.56
N VAL A 36 1.35 7.52 6.70
CA VAL A 36 0.41 8.02 7.71
C VAL A 36 -1.03 7.60 7.39
N GLY A 37 -1.37 7.46 6.11
CA GLY A 37 -2.66 6.94 5.66
C GLY A 37 -2.82 5.42 5.79
N LEU A 38 -1.75 4.66 6.05
CA LEU A 38 -1.86 3.21 6.25
C LEU A 38 -2.71 2.93 7.49
N GLY A 39 -3.78 2.13 7.31
CA GLY A 39 -4.70 1.77 8.38
C GLY A 39 -5.75 2.83 8.73
N SER A 40 -5.86 3.93 7.97
CA SER A 40 -6.95 4.90 8.18
C SER A 40 -8.31 4.38 7.71
N THR A 41 -8.32 3.40 6.81
CA THR A 41 -9.53 2.69 6.38
C THR A 41 -9.78 1.50 7.31
N PRO A 42 -11.02 1.28 7.79
CA PRO A 42 -11.39 0.04 8.45
C PRO A 42 -11.07 -1.16 7.55
N LEU A 43 -10.72 -2.30 8.17
CA LEU A 43 -10.62 -3.57 7.45
C LEU A 43 -12.03 -3.94 7.00
N PHE A 44 -12.35 -3.69 5.73
CA PHE A 44 -13.69 -3.81 5.20
C PHE A 44 -13.92 -5.18 4.56
N ASP A 45 -12.86 -5.81 4.07
CA ASP A 45 -12.96 -7.11 3.42
C ASP A 45 -12.78 -8.25 4.44
N LEU A 46 -13.49 -9.35 4.18
CA LEU A 46 -13.57 -10.52 5.05
C LEU A 46 -12.18 -11.18 5.22
N ASP A 47 -11.34 -11.06 4.18
CA ASP A 47 -9.99 -11.58 4.13
C ASP A 47 -8.98 -10.70 4.88
N GLU A 48 -9.13 -9.37 4.87
CA GLU A 48 -8.25 -8.43 5.57
C GLU A 48 -8.20 -8.71 7.08
N GLY A 49 -9.35 -8.95 7.71
CA GLY A 49 -9.45 -9.32 9.12
C GLY A 49 -8.87 -10.72 9.41
N ALA A 50 -9.05 -11.65 8.48
CA ALA A 50 -8.53 -13.01 8.60
C ALA A 50 -6.99 -13.06 8.53
N PHE A 51 -6.39 -12.30 7.61
CA PHE A 51 -4.93 -12.21 7.49
C PHE A 51 -4.30 -11.50 8.68
N SER A 52 -4.93 -10.42 9.17
CA SER A 52 -4.41 -9.67 10.32
C SER A 52 -4.44 -10.49 11.60
N SER A 53 -5.54 -11.22 11.84
CA SER A 53 -5.66 -12.12 12.99
C SER A 53 -4.67 -13.28 12.93
N ALA A 54 -4.51 -13.93 11.76
CA ALA A 54 -3.54 -15.01 11.60
C ALA A 54 -2.09 -14.54 11.81
N THR A 55 -1.74 -13.37 11.26
CA THR A 55 -0.41 -12.76 11.44
C THR A 55 -0.15 -12.42 12.91
N MET A 56 -1.15 -11.90 13.61
CA MET A 56 -1.07 -11.62 15.04
C MET A 56 -0.90 -12.91 15.86
N GLU A 57 -1.58 -13.98 15.50
CA GLU A 57 -1.46 -15.29 16.15
C GLU A 57 -0.05 -15.89 15.97
N MET A 58 0.53 -15.77 14.77
CA MET A 58 1.93 -16.15 14.51
C MET A 58 2.89 -15.33 15.36
N LEU A 59 2.66 -14.01 15.47
CA LEU A 59 3.48 -13.12 16.30
C LEU A 59 3.40 -13.48 17.79
N ILE A 60 2.20 -13.79 18.31
CA ILE A 60 2.01 -14.19 19.71
C ILE A 60 2.63 -15.56 20.00
N ARG A 61 2.52 -16.53 19.09
CA ARG A 61 3.10 -17.87 19.29
C ARG A 61 4.60 -17.93 19.05
N GLY A 62 5.15 -17.00 18.26
CA GLY A 62 6.54 -17.05 17.81
C GLY A 62 6.81 -18.15 16.78
N ASP A 63 5.77 -18.78 16.23
CA ASP A 63 5.88 -19.72 15.10
C ASP A 63 5.55 -18.97 13.80
N PHE A 64 6.60 -18.72 13.01
CA PHE A 64 6.49 -18.06 11.70
C PHE A 64 6.49 -19.04 10.53
N ILE A 65 6.57 -20.35 10.80
CA ILE A 65 6.54 -21.40 9.78
C ILE A 65 5.10 -21.79 9.51
N THR A 66 4.31 -21.92 10.58
CA THR A 66 2.96 -22.45 10.51
C THR A 66 1.91 -21.37 10.75
N THR A 67 1.04 -21.16 9.77
CA THR A 67 -0.06 -20.20 9.91
C THR A 67 -1.22 -20.80 10.69
N TYR A 68 -1.68 -20.07 11.70
CA TYR A 68 -2.85 -20.42 12.49
C TYR A 68 -3.87 -19.28 12.45
N MET A 69 -5.16 -19.62 12.51
CA MET A 69 -6.23 -18.64 12.68
C MET A 69 -7.32 -19.21 13.59
N GLY A 70 -7.52 -18.60 14.75
CA GLY A 70 -8.46 -19.07 15.76
C GLY A 70 -8.05 -20.42 16.36
N GLY A 71 -6.76 -20.72 16.43
CA GLY A 71 -6.23 -22.00 16.94
C GLY A 71 -6.17 -23.13 15.92
N GLU A 72 -6.74 -22.95 14.73
CA GLU A 72 -6.73 -23.95 13.66
C GLU A 72 -5.57 -23.73 12.68
N LEU A 73 -4.96 -24.83 12.23
CA LEU A 73 -3.94 -24.82 11.18
C LEU A 73 -4.54 -24.36 9.85
N ARG A 74 -3.90 -23.37 9.20
CA ARG A 74 -4.33 -22.88 7.89
C ARG A 74 -3.21 -22.92 6.86
N PHE A 75 -3.45 -23.65 5.78
CA PHE A 75 -2.55 -23.74 4.62
C PHE A 75 -3.18 -23.20 3.32
N GLU A 76 -4.41 -22.70 3.38
CA GLU A 76 -5.18 -22.26 2.21
C GLU A 76 -5.03 -20.74 1.99
N PRO A 77 -4.68 -20.28 0.77
CA PRO A 77 -4.44 -18.86 0.51
C PRO A 77 -5.69 -18.01 0.25
N TYR A 78 -6.87 -18.61 0.01
CA TYR A 78 -8.04 -17.84 -0.47
C TYR A 78 -9.41 -18.28 0.08
N ARG A 79 -9.47 -19.16 1.09
CA ARG A 79 -10.76 -19.59 1.65
C ARG A 79 -11.02 -18.90 2.99
N VAL A 80 -11.93 -17.94 2.97
CA VAL A 80 -12.39 -17.24 4.16
C VAL A 80 -13.69 -17.89 4.64
N PHE A 81 -13.66 -18.48 5.83
CA PHE A 81 -14.71 -19.25 6.50
C PHE A 81 -15.05 -20.65 5.94
N ARG A 82 -14.70 -21.66 6.73
CA ARG A 82 -15.48 -22.90 6.79
C ARG A 82 -16.69 -22.60 7.69
N ARG A 83 -17.92 -22.86 7.23
CA ARG A 83 -19.20 -22.53 7.92
C ARG A 83 -19.45 -23.32 9.22
N ASP A 84 -18.45 -23.96 9.79
CA ASP A 84 -18.64 -25.03 10.76
C ASP A 84 -18.37 -24.55 12.20
N PHE A 85 -17.88 -23.32 12.39
CA PHE A 85 -17.42 -22.81 13.69
C PHE A 85 -18.51 -22.21 14.59
N TYR A 86 -19.76 -22.09 14.11
CA TYR A 86 -20.90 -21.55 14.88
C TYR A 86 -21.94 -22.61 15.30
N LEU A 87 -21.64 -23.89 15.09
CA LEU A 87 -22.50 -25.00 15.47
C LEU A 87 -21.80 -25.87 16.51
N SER A 88 -21.60 -25.34 17.71
CA SER A 88 -21.34 -26.13 18.93
C SER A 88 -21.89 -25.42 20.16
#